data_AF-A0A8J5NEW1-F1
#
_entry.id   AF-A0A8J5NEW1-F1
#
_cell.length_a   1.000
_cell.length_b   1.000
_cell.length_c   1.000
_cell.angle_alpha   90.00
_cell.angle_beta   90.00
_cell.angle_gamma   90.00
#
_symmetry.space_group_name_H-M   'P 1'
#
loop_
_entity.id
_entity.type
_entity.pdbx_description
1 polymer ?
#
loop_
_entity_poly.entity_id
_entity_poly.type
_entity_poly.pdbx_seq_one_letter_code
_entity_poly.pdbx_strand_id
1 'polypeptide(L)'
;MFDVSRGLWPDLGNYLCVEETSMALNEGPSSSAENEDEERTGNNDEDDLDPEGKDNDGSDGDWDSEDDELDHGDSAYGSDQAEFSEDTYPELRIQADGELDIAAFDNFLELLYEVCLTLCTETFIAGQPGSTLLVYFSGILGFSKDCQHFLLARQYCPQLSGLIYMQRLLLLERALPLRPYHIIGIPQRPHTQQLERLNEIRAEHMVLGSQSPLAELVSLRNFGRTIARTEPPSILFYWSDDGETVSNGSLQLTMDKFRELPEYFTSRAEELCGSLMYGLEPDIDLASVKDDLANSQSGYCFIKHPANGLESAYKELLIRAYSSSKGALARDGHWRWPIVMSYLKQVTELEEMLAGGLYVEGGSCPRVRELFALECENGPFTSCGIYVWGGSVVYVARHHKAKRQTNREFYVVRFLPARLSRAMYLYLVYIRRLANLLRREQVGHSEIVQKNSDERNERLLFHVNGKAWSTSHLTEILVKATSKIWNQAINVRLYRQLAIAITERHVREVYTPFNRYDDLSSGADRNAVFAWQSGHRPLQRETTYGLDGA
;
A
#
# COMPACT_ATOMS: atom_id res chain seq x y z
N MET A 1 10.09 -29.53 31.04
CA MET A 1 10.54 -28.50 32.00
C MET A 1 12.03 -28.32 31.77
N PHE A 2 12.42 -27.24 31.09
CA PHE A 2 13.73 -27.03 30.46
C PHE A 2 14.62 -26.14 31.33
N ASP A 3 15.89 -26.48 31.49
CA ASP A 3 16.93 -25.61 32.09
C ASP A 3 17.90 -25.17 30.98
N VAL A 4 17.88 -23.87 30.68
CA VAL A 4 18.60 -23.23 29.55
C VAL A 4 19.96 -22.66 29.95
N SER A 5 20.45 -22.91 31.17
CA SER A 5 21.67 -22.28 31.68
C SER A 5 23.00 -22.79 31.11
N ARG A 6 23.00 -23.82 30.24
CA ARG A 6 24.26 -24.50 29.85
C ARG A 6 24.51 -24.80 28.37
N GLY A 7 23.68 -24.35 27.44
CA GLY A 7 24.05 -24.28 26.01
C GLY A 7 24.71 -25.55 25.42
N LEU A 8 24.21 -26.73 25.76
CA LEU A 8 24.63 -27.99 25.15
C LEU A 8 23.45 -28.62 24.41
N TRP A 9 23.67 -28.90 23.12
CA TRP A 9 22.74 -29.60 22.24
C TRP A 9 22.69 -31.09 22.59
N PRO A 10 21.52 -31.77 22.58
CA PRO A 10 21.47 -33.21 22.84
C PRO A 10 21.92 -34.02 21.61
N ASP A 11 22.67 -35.08 21.89
CA ASP A 11 23.07 -36.12 20.94
C ASP A 11 21.84 -36.90 20.45
N LEU A 12 21.69 -37.03 19.13
CA LEU A 12 20.55 -37.69 18.47
C LEU A 12 20.88 -39.17 18.25
N GLY A 13 20.60 -39.99 19.27
CA GLY A 13 20.57 -41.44 19.17
C GLY A 13 19.14 -41.96 19.05
N ASN A 14 18.79 -42.43 17.84
CA ASN A 14 17.69 -43.33 17.45
C ASN A 14 16.33 -43.20 18.20
N TYR A 15 15.26 -42.79 17.50
CA TYR A 15 13.98 -43.56 17.51
C TYR A 15 13.05 -43.17 16.34
N LEU A 16 12.83 -44.18 15.51
CA LEU A 16 11.73 -44.55 14.59
C LEU A 16 10.61 -43.56 14.23
N CYS A 17 10.46 -43.43 12.91
CA CYS A 17 9.33 -42.87 12.17
C CYS A 17 8.11 -43.81 12.27
N VAL A 18 6.92 -43.25 12.53
CA VAL A 18 5.63 -43.93 12.29
C VAL A 18 4.83 -43.03 11.36
N GLU A 19 4.62 -43.51 10.14
CA GLU A 19 3.66 -43.02 9.16
C GLU A 19 2.23 -43.25 9.67
N GLU A 20 1.34 -42.27 9.49
CA GLU A 20 -0.09 -42.55 9.45
C GLU A 20 -0.67 -42.16 8.09
N THR A 21 -1.53 -43.07 7.64
CA THR A 21 -1.78 -43.45 6.26
C THR A 21 -3.03 -42.76 5.72
N SER A 22 -3.00 -42.43 4.43
CA SER A 22 -4.17 -42.10 3.63
C SER A 22 -5.09 -43.31 3.44
N MET A 23 -6.41 -43.11 3.57
CA MET A 23 -7.40 -44.06 3.05
C MET A 23 -8.47 -43.32 2.24
N ALA A 24 -8.54 -43.69 0.97
CA ALA A 24 -9.64 -43.44 0.04
C ALA A 24 -10.52 -44.70 -0.07
N LEU A 25 -11.63 -44.54 -0.83
CA LEU A 25 -12.56 -45.56 -1.38
C LEU A 25 -13.79 -45.84 -0.47
N ASN A 26 -15.05 -45.93 -0.95
CA ASN A 26 -15.55 -46.40 -2.24
C ASN A 26 -17.04 -46.03 -2.48
N GLU A 27 -17.47 -46.18 -3.74
CA GLU A 27 -18.81 -45.97 -4.31
C GLU A 27 -19.87 -47.07 -4.01
N GLY A 28 -21.15 -46.65 -4.00
CA GLY A 28 -22.38 -47.35 -4.51
C GLY A 28 -23.07 -48.41 -3.62
N PRO A 29 -24.36 -48.80 -3.85
CA PRO A 29 -25.33 -48.39 -4.89
C PRO A 29 -26.82 -48.15 -4.44
N SER A 30 -27.61 -47.50 -5.31
CA SER A 30 -29.06 -47.63 -5.64
C SER A 30 -30.11 -48.10 -4.59
N SER A 31 -31.19 -47.32 -4.42
CA SER A 31 -32.57 -47.82 -4.62
C SER A 31 -33.59 -46.70 -4.87
N SER A 32 -34.49 -46.99 -5.80
CA SER A 32 -35.64 -46.23 -6.30
C SER A 32 -36.85 -46.25 -5.37
N ALA A 33 -37.59 -45.15 -5.27
CA ALA A 33 -39.04 -45.17 -5.07
C ALA A 33 -39.66 -43.88 -5.61
N GLU A 34 -40.59 -44.08 -6.54
CA GLU A 34 -41.47 -43.13 -7.19
C GLU A 34 -42.40 -42.44 -6.18
N ASN A 35 -42.78 -41.21 -6.46
CA ASN A 35 -44.15 -40.73 -6.31
C ASN A 35 -44.33 -39.48 -7.18
N GLU A 36 -45.09 -39.67 -8.25
CA GLU A 36 -45.77 -38.65 -9.02
C GLU A 36 -46.83 -37.99 -8.13
N ASP A 37 -46.99 -36.67 -8.24
CA ASP A 37 -48.32 -36.05 -8.29
C ASP A 37 -48.23 -34.65 -8.91
N GLU A 38 -49.18 -34.41 -9.79
CA GLU A 38 -49.27 -33.36 -10.80
C GLU A 38 -49.84 -32.02 -10.27
N GLU A 39 -49.85 -31.05 -11.20
CA GLU A 39 -50.65 -29.81 -11.29
C GLU A 39 -49.94 -28.50 -10.92
N ARG A 40 -49.46 -27.75 -11.95
CA ARG A 40 -50.13 -26.60 -12.63
C ARG A 40 -50.36 -25.42 -11.68
N THR A 41 -49.73 -24.26 -11.85
CA THR A 41 -49.87 -23.26 -12.94
C THR A 41 -48.63 -22.33 -12.91
N GLY A 42 -47.95 -21.95 -13.98
CA GLY A 42 -48.47 -21.23 -15.15
C GLY A 42 -48.51 -19.71 -14.86
N ASN A 43 -47.42 -18.99 -15.18
CA ASN A 43 -47.45 -17.68 -15.86
C ASN A 43 -46.02 -17.22 -16.17
N ASN A 44 -45.69 -17.29 -17.47
CA ASN A 44 -44.67 -16.49 -18.13
C ASN A 44 -45.18 -15.06 -18.22
N ASP A 45 -44.30 -14.08 -18.00
CA ASP A 45 -44.36 -12.80 -18.70
C ASP A 45 -42.91 -12.41 -19.02
N GLU A 46 -42.50 -12.79 -20.24
CA GLU A 46 -41.40 -12.17 -20.96
C GLU A 46 -41.89 -10.78 -21.39
N ASP A 47 -41.17 -9.72 -21.00
CA ASP A 47 -41.25 -8.44 -21.69
C ASP A 47 -39.82 -7.96 -21.94
N ASP A 48 -39.32 -8.38 -23.09
CA ASP A 48 -38.26 -7.73 -23.85
C ASP A 48 -38.70 -6.31 -24.21
N LEU A 49 -37.99 -5.29 -23.71
CA LEU A 49 -37.85 -4.00 -24.39
C LEU A 49 -36.45 -3.43 -24.13
N ASP A 50 -35.54 -3.84 -25.01
CA ASP A 50 -34.40 -3.04 -25.42
C ASP A 50 -34.90 -1.79 -26.17
N PRO A 51 -34.36 -0.60 -25.87
CA PRO A 51 -34.02 0.28 -26.97
C PRO A 51 -32.59 0.81 -26.83
N GLU A 52 -31.74 0.32 -27.73
CA GLU A 52 -30.63 1.01 -28.39
C GLU A 52 -30.41 2.46 -27.93
N GLY A 53 -29.38 2.64 -27.11
CA GLY A 53 -28.92 3.94 -26.64
C GLY A 53 -27.41 4.02 -26.62
N LYS A 54 -26.79 3.87 -27.81
CA LYS A 54 -25.40 4.26 -28.15
C LYS A 54 -24.38 4.12 -27.01
N ASP A 55 -23.63 3.03 -27.08
CA ASP A 55 -22.31 2.88 -26.47
C ASP A 55 -21.47 4.12 -26.74
N ASN A 56 -21.36 4.96 -25.73
CA ASN A 56 -20.38 6.02 -25.66
C ASN A 56 -19.40 5.53 -24.59
N ASP A 57 -18.42 4.75 -25.04
CA ASP A 57 -17.27 4.30 -24.26
C ASP A 57 -16.35 5.49 -23.97
N GLY A 58 -16.88 6.44 -23.18
CA GLY A 58 -16.07 7.48 -22.58
C GLY A 58 -15.11 6.85 -21.59
N SER A 59 -13.94 6.46 -22.09
CA SER A 59 -12.67 6.31 -21.37
C SER A 59 -12.76 6.91 -19.97
N ASP A 60 -12.85 6.06 -18.96
CA ASP A 60 -12.91 6.43 -17.54
C ASP A 60 -11.68 7.28 -17.19
N GLY A 61 -11.85 8.60 -17.35
CA GLY A 61 -10.87 9.60 -17.01
C GLY A 61 -10.67 9.62 -15.50
N ASP A 62 -9.52 9.11 -15.10
CA ASP A 62 -8.90 9.11 -13.78
C ASP A 62 -8.90 10.50 -13.14
N TRP A 63 -10.03 10.88 -12.53
CA TRP A 63 -10.19 12.09 -11.73
C TRP A 63 -10.98 11.79 -10.45
N ASP A 64 -10.64 10.70 -9.77
CA ASP A 64 -10.89 10.63 -8.33
C ASP A 64 -9.79 11.43 -7.65
N SER A 65 -10.15 12.58 -7.08
CA SER A 65 -9.27 13.46 -6.31
C SER A 65 -8.25 12.65 -5.50
N GLU A 66 -6.98 12.73 -5.87
CA GLU A 66 -5.83 12.32 -5.06
C GLU A 66 -5.65 13.23 -3.82
N ASP A 67 -6.76 13.83 -3.31
CA ASP A 67 -6.84 14.60 -2.08
C ASP A 67 -6.79 13.71 -0.82
N ASP A 68 -6.83 12.38 -0.98
CA ASP A 68 -6.75 11.39 0.11
C ASP A 68 -5.31 11.09 0.59
N GLU A 69 -4.33 11.96 0.29
CA GLU A 69 -3.06 11.98 1.03
C GLU A 69 -3.14 12.79 2.33
N LEU A 70 -4.36 13.14 2.78
CA LEU A 70 -4.57 13.44 4.20
C LEU A 70 -4.56 12.13 4.99
N ASP A 71 -3.53 12.03 5.82
CA ASP A 71 -3.26 10.99 6.80
C ASP A 71 -4.49 10.70 7.68
N HIS A 72 -5.30 9.74 7.25
CA HIS A 72 -6.08 8.92 8.16
C HIS A 72 -5.37 7.58 8.24
N GLY A 73 -4.69 7.35 9.37
CA GLY A 73 -4.04 6.10 9.72
C GLY A 73 -5.04 4.95 9.73
N ASP A 74 -5.24 4.35 8.57
CA ASP A 74 -6.07 3.16 8.38
C ASP A 74 -5.18 1.94 8.64
N SER A 75 -4.79 1.74 9.90
CA SER A 75 -4.17 0.51 10.37
C SER A 75 -5.27 -0.54 10.58
N ALA A 76 -5.80 -1.07 9.48
CA ALA A 76 -6.76 -2.16 9.54
C ALA A 76 -6.37 -3.24 8.54
N TYR A 77 -6.32 -4.47 9.09
CA TYR A 77 -6.20 -5.78 8.47
C TYR A 77 -4.79 -6.37 8.35
N GLY A 78 -4.44 -7.18 9.37
CA GLY A 78 -3.47 -8.26 9.23
C GLY A 78 -2.77 -8.75 10.49
N SER A 79 -3.45 -8.92 11.63
CA SER A 79 -3.04 -9.89 12.67
C SER A 79 -4.17 -10.04 13.70
N ASP A 80 -4.64 -11.27 13.89
CA ASP A 80 -5.51 -11.65 14.99
C ASP A 80 -4.72 -11.56 16.30
N GLN A 81 -4.74 -10.38 16.93
CA GLN A 81 -4.70 -10.12 18.37
C GLN A 81 -4.58 -8.61 18.57
N ALA A 82 -5.72 -7.94 18.76
CA ALA A 82 -5.72 -6.56 19.23
C ALA A 82 -5.32 -6.56 20.71
N GLU A 83 -4.02 -6.54 21.00
CA GLU A 83 -3.53 -6.08 22.30
C GLU A 83 -3.62 -4.55 22.32
N PHE A 84 -4.39 -4.05 23.28
CA PHE A 84 -4.56 -2.63 23.58
C PHE A 84 -3.19 -2.04 23.97
N SER A 85 -2.58 -1.24 23.09
CA SER A 85 -1.38 -0.47 23.42
C SER A 85 -1.80 0.81 24.13
N GLU A 86 -1.49 0.89 25.43
CA GLU A 86 -1.81 1.97 26.37
C GLU A 86 -1.15 3.33 26.03
N ASP A 87 -0.34 3.41 24.97
CA ASP A 87 0.59 4.52 24.70
C ASP A 87 0.10 5.58 23.69
N THR A 88 -1.12 5.47 23.15
CA THR A 88 -1.53 6.31 22.01
C THR A 88 -2.07 7.71 22.39
N TYR A 89 -2.35 7.99 23.67
CA TYR A 89 -2.92 9.29 24.08
C TYR A 89 -2.30 9.83 25.39
N PRO A 90 -1.27 10.70 25.32
CA PRO A 90 -0.60 11.24 26.51
C PRO A 90 -1.49 12.13 27.39
N GLU A 91 -2.57 12.69 26.83
CA GLU A 91 -3.46 13.65 27.51
C GLU A 91 -4.52 12.98 28.42
N LEU A 92 -4.63 11.65 28.38
CA LEU A 92 -5.55 10.87 29.23
C LEU A 92 -4.88 10.32 30.50
N ARG A 93 -3.66 10.75 30.84
CA ARG A 93 -2.97 10.35 32.08
C ARG A 93 -3.61 10.97 33.33
N ILE A 94 -4.77 10.45 33.71
CA ILE A 94 -5.24 10.53 35.09
C ILE A 94 -4.48 9.44 35.86
N GLN A 95 -3.85 9.80 36.98
CA GLN A 95 -3.22 8.82 37.87
C GLN A 95 -4.33 7.93 38.47
N ALA A 96 -4.45 6.70 37.97
CA ALA A 96 -5.54 5.80 38.29
C ALA A 96 -5.30 4.99 39.58
N ASP A 97 -6.36 4.87 40.37
CA ASP A 97 -6.59 3.77 41.31
C ASP A 97 -7.23 2.62 40.49
N GLY A 98 -6.47 1.55 40.24
CA GLY A 98 -6.39 0.86 38.95
C GLY A 98 -7.51 -0.11 38.49
N GLU A 99 -8.67 -0.21 39.13
CA GLU A 99 -9.77 -1.10 38.68
C GLU A 99 -11.11 -0.38 38.49
N LEU A 100 -11.39 0.62 39.33
CA LEU A 100 -12.62 1.43 39.24
C LEU A 100 -12.61 2.36 38.01
N ASP A 101 -11.42 2.77 37.56
CA ASP A 101 -11.25 3.71 36.45
C ASP A 101 -11.44 3.05 35.08
N ILE A 102 -11.01 1.78 34.92
CA ILE A 102 -11.16 1.02 33.67
C ILE A 102 -12.64 0.73 33.39
N ALA A 103 -13.38 0.26 34.40
CA ALA A 103 -14.81 -0.02 34.25
C ALA A 103 -15.61 1.27 33.95
N ALA A 104 -15.26 2.39 34.58
CA ALA A 104 -15.89 3.68 34.29
C ALA A 104 -15.59 4.15 32.86
N PHE A 105 -14.38 3.90 32.37
CA PHE A 105 -13.97 4.22 31.00
C PHE A 105 -14.67 3.35 29.96
N ASP A 106 -14.73 2.03 30.17
CA ASP A 106 -15.50 1.12 29.32
C ASP A 106 -16.98 1.54 29.26
N ASN A 107 -17.54 1.94 30.41
CA ASN A 107 -18.91 2.43 30.46
C ASN A 107 -19.13 3.69 29.61
N PHE A 108 -18.19 4.63 29.69
CA PHE A 108 -18.21 5.83 28.86
C PHE A 108 -18.14 5.49 27.37
N LEU A 109 -17.31 4.53 26.97
CA LEU A 109 -17.19 4.11 25.56
C LEU A 109 -18.47 3.47 25.03
N GLU A 110 -19.15 2.63 25.81
CA GLU A 110 -20.44 2.06 25.38
C GLU A 110 -21.51 3.15 25.18
N LEU A 111 -21.59 4.11 26.11
CA LEU A 111 -22.54 5.22 26.01
C LEU A 111 -22.22 6.15 24.83
N LEU A 112 -20.94 6.43 24.59
CA LEU A 112 -20.50 7.19 23.41
C LEU A 112 -20.90 6.47 22.12
N TYR A 113 -20.73 5.14 22.09
CA TYR A 113 -21.14 4.32 20.95
C TYR A 113 -22.65 4.37 20.72
N GLU A 114 -23.49 4.31 21.77
CA GLU A 114 -24.95 4.48 21.66
C GLU A 114 -25.34 5.86 21.11
N VAL A 115 -24.67 6.94 21.54
CA VAL A 115 -24.86 8.27 20.95
C VAL A 115 -24.53 8.26 19.47
N CYS A 116 -23.38 7.69 19.07
CA CYS A 116 -23.01 7.58 17.66
C CYS A 116 -24.04 6.79 16.86
N LEU A 117 -24.54 5.66 17.37
CA LEU A 117 -25.58 4.86 16.71
C LEU A 117 -26.89 5.63 16.56
N THR A 118 -27.28 6.39 17.58
CA THR A 118 -28.48 7.24 17.53
C THR A 118 -28.38 8.25 16.39
N LEU A 119 -27.22 8.87 16.21
CA LEU A 119 -26.98 9.79 15.08
C LEU A 119 -26.98 9.09 13.72
N CYS A 120 -26.51 7.84 13.65
CA CYS A 120 -26.49 7.05 12.42
C CYS A 120 -27.88 6.55 11.99
N THR A 121 -28.80 6.42 12.95
CA THR A 121 -30.13 5.79 12.78
C THR A 121 -31.29 6.77 12.96
N GLU A 122 -31.00 8.07 13.09
CA GLU A 122 -32.01 9.12 13.26
C GLU A 122 -33.00 9.15 12.09
N THR A 123 -34.29 9.16 12.41
CA THR A 123 -35.37 9.14 11.41
C THR A 123 -35.66 10.54 10.88
N PHE A 124 -35.96 10.65 9.59
CA PHE A 124 -36.30 11.94 8.98
C PHE A 124 -37.63 12.48 9.51
N ILE A 125 -37.62 13.73 9.98
CA ILE A 125 -38.83 14.46 10.32
C ILE A 125 -39.47 15.00 9.03
N ALA A 126 -40.73 14.64 8.79
CA ALA A 126 -41.47 15.02 7.58
C ALA A 126 -40.77 14.67 6.25
N GLY A 127 -39.98 13.59 6.25
CA GLY A 127 -39.23 13.14 5.08
C GLY A 127 -38.08 14.07 4.66
N GLN A 128 -37.67 15.02 5.51
CA GLN A 128 -36.58 15.95 5.23
C GLN A 128 -35.26 15.38 5.75
N PRO A 129 -34.27 15.07 4.89
CA PRO A 129 -33.00 14.50 5.36
C PRO A 129 -32.23 15.43 6.30
N GLY A 130 -32.26 16.75 6.01
CA GLY A 130 -31.61 17.78 6.83
C GLY A 130 -32.25 18.02 8.20
N SER A 131 -33.32 17.28 8.55
CA SER A 131 -33.86 17.27 9.93
C SER A 131 -33.01 16.44 10.89
N THR A 132 -32.15 15.56 10.37
CA THR A 132 -31.24 14.75 11.19
C THR A 132 -29.94 15.49 11.44
N LEU A 133 -29.38 15.34 12.64
CA LEU A 133 -28.18 16.07 13.05
C LEU A 133 -26.99 15.74 12.16
N LEU A 134 -26.82 14.47 11.78
CA LEU A 134 -25.66 14.04 11.01
C LEU A 134 -25.70 14.56 9.56
N VAL A 135 -26.88 14.53 8.91
CA VAL A 135 -27.04 15.09 7.56
C VAL A 135 -26.91 16.62 7.61
N TYR A 136 -27.50 17.27 8.60
CA TYR A 136 -27.36 18.72 8.80
C TYR A 136 -25.89 19.11 8.98
N PHE A 137 -25.18 18.42 9.87
CA PHE A 137 -23.75 18.63 10.11
C PHE A 137 -22.92 18.39 8.85
N SER A 138 -23.26 17.38 8.04
CA SER A 138 -22.57 17.16 6.77
C SER A 138 -22.65 18.39 5.85
N GLY A 139 -23.79 19.08 5.81
CA GLY A 139 -23.92 20.34 5.05
C GLY A 139 -22.97 21.44 5.53
N ILE A 140 -22.69 21.50 6.84
CA ILE A 140 -21.71 22.46 7.42
C ILE A 140 -20.29 22.14 6.92
N LEU A 141 -19.95 20.87 6.70
CA LEU A 141 -18.67 20.47 6.12
C LEU A 141 -18.49 20.91 4.66
N GLY A 142 -19.56 21.39 4.01
CA GLY A 142 -19.53 22.01 2.69
C GLY A 142 -19.04 23.46 2.69
N PHE A 143 -18.76 24.07 3.85
CA PHE A 143 -18.26 25.45 3.94
C PHE A 143 -16.74 25.48 4.09
N SER A 144 -16.12 26.56 3.62
CA SER A 144 -14.73 26.90 3.91
C SER A 144 -14.52 27.13 5.41
N LYS A 145 -13.26 27.03 5.88
CA LYS A 145 -12.92 27.19 7.32
C LYS A 145 -13.32 28.56 7.89
N ASP A 146 -13.35 29.59 7.05
CA ASP A 146 -13.76 30.95 7.39
C ASP A 146 -15.26 31.20 7.13
N CYS A 147 -16.01 30.18 6.70
CA CYS A 147 -17.42 30.21 6.34
C CYS A 147 -17.79 31.23 5.26
N GLN A 148 -16.83 31.66 4.42
CA GLN A 148 -17.07 32.68 3.40
C GLN A 148 -17.51 32.12 2.05
N HIS A 149 -17.22 30.86 1.76
CA HIS A 149 -17.53 30.24 0.48
C HIS A 149 -17.86 28.76 0.63
N PHE A 150 -18.60 28.23 -0.34
CA PHE A 150 -18.86 26.80 -0.45
C PHE A 150 -17.62 26.10 -1.02
N LEU A 151 -17.32 24.93 -0.47
CA LEU A 151 -16.30 24.03 -1.01
C LEU A 151 -16.76 23.48 -2.36
N LEU A 152 -15.78 23.19 -3.21
CA LEU A 152 -16.01 22.45 -4.44
C LEU A 152 -16.42 21.01 -4.13
N ALA A 153 -17.17 20.38 -5.02
CA ALA A 153 -17.61 18.99 -4.88
C ALA A 153 -16.43 18.04 -4.67
N ARG A 154 -15.30 18.28 -5.35
CA ARG A 154 -14.06 17.50 -5.16
C ARG A 154 -13.49 17.57 -3.74
N GLN A 155 -13.74 18.68 -3.02
CA GLN A 155 -13.25 18.93 -1.65
C GLN A 155 -14.27 18.47 -0.60
N TYR A 156 -15.56 18.52 -0.94
CA TYR A 156 -16.64 18.12 -0.06
C TYR A 156 -16.89 16.60 -0.04
N CYS A 157 -16.79 15.91 -1.19
CA CYS A 157 -17.01 14.46 -1.28
C CYS A 157 -16.10 13.62 -0.36
N PRO A 158 -14.82 13.97 -0.13
CA PRO A 158 -14.00 13.30 0.86
C PRO A 158 -14.55 13.38 2.29
N GLN A 159 -15.10 14.55 2.70
CA GLN A 159 -15.73 14.72 4.02
C GLN A 159 -16.92 13.76 4.19
N LEU A 160 -17.77 13.68 3.16
CA LEU A 160 -18.88 12.71 3.11
C LEU A 160 -18.39 11.26 3.18
N SER A 161 -17.29 10.94 2.49
CA SER A 161 -16.72 9.60 2.46
C SER A 161 -16.26 9.14 3.85
N GLY A 162 -15.64 10.05 4.63
CA GLY A 162 -15.28 9.78 6.02
C GLY A 162 -16.49 9.46 6.90
N LEU A 163 -17.55 10.28 6.81
CA LEU A 163 -18.79 10.03 7.56
C LEU A 163 -19.48 8.73 7.15
N ILE A 164 -19.49 8.40 5.86
CA ILE A 164 -20.04 7.14 5.34
C ILE A 164 -19.25 5.94 5.86
N TYR A 165 -17.91 6.04 5.88
CA TYR A 165 -17.05 4.97 6.38
C TYR A 165 -17.31 4.69 7.86
N MET A 166 -17.32 5.74 8.69
CA MET A 166 -17.60 5.61 10.13
C MET A 166 -18.98 5.00 10.39
N GLN A 167 -20.03 5.47 9.71
CA GLN A 167 -21.38 4.90 9.84
C GLN A 167 -21.41 3.42 9.47
N ARG A 168 -20.72 3.00 8.41
CA ARG A 168 -20.65 1.58 8.02
C ARG A 168 -20.01 0.72 9.09
N LEU A 169 -18.92 1.19 9.71
CA LEU A 169 -18.26 0.46 10.80
C LEU A 169 -19.18 0.37 12.03
N LEU A 170 -19.78 1.49 12.44
CA LEU A 170 -20.69 1.53 13.59
C LEU A 170 -21.92 0.64 13.39
N LEU A 171 -22.56 0.69 12.22
CA LEU A 171 -23.72 -0.15 11.92
C LEU A 171 -23.33 -1.64 11.78
N LEU A 172 -22.14 -1.94 11.28
CA LEU A 172 -21.64 -3.32 11.23
C LEU A 172 -21.36 -3.87 12.63
N GLU A 173 -20.73 -3.08 13.50
CA GLU A 173 -20.53 -3.45 14.90
C GLU A 173 -21.88 -3.61 15.62
N ARG A 174 -22.89 -2.79 15.30
CA ARG A 174 -24.24 -2.92 15.87
C ARG A 174 -24.92 -4.23 15.44
N ALA A 175 -24.70 -4.61 14.18
CA ALA A 175 -25.25 -5.82 13.61
C ALA A 175 -24.56 -7.07 14.17
N LEU A 176 -23.23 -7.09 14.21
CA LEU A 176 -22.43 -8.29 14.51
C LEU A 176 -21.27 -8.00 15.47
N PRO A 177 -21.55 -7.56 16.70
CA PRO A 177 -20.48 -7.17 17.62
C PRO A 177 -19.67 -8.39 18.07
N LEU A 178 -18.35 -8.23 18.16
CA LEU A 178 -17.48 -9.33 18.58
C LEU A 178 -17.68 -9.70 20.05
N ARG A 179 -18.03 -8.72 20.89
CA ARG A 179 -18.29 -8.86 22.33
C ARG A 179 -19.64 -8.23 22.66
N PRO A 180 -20.31 -8.65 23.74
CA PRO A 180 -21.54 -7.96 24.17
C PRO A 180 -21.21 -6.56 24.69
N TYR A 181 -22.15 -5.63 24.50
CA TYR A 181 -22.18 -4.32 25.15
C TYR A 181 -23.23 -4.37 26.27
N HIS A 182 -22.78 -4.41 27.51
CA HIS A 182 -23.63 -4.74 28.65
C HIS A 182 -24.54 -3.60 29.09
N ILE A 183 -24.10 -2.36 28.93
CA ILE A 183 -24.79 -1.16 29.42
C ILE A 183 -25.91 -0.78 28.47
N ILE A 184 -25.61 -0.81 27.18
CA ILE A 184 -26.55 -0.44 26.12
C ILE A 184 -27.32 -1.67 25.58
N GLY A 185 -27.10 -2.83 26.19
CA GLY A 185 -27.91 -4.04 25.98
C GLY A 185 -27.76 -4.68 24.59
N ILE A 186 -26.62 -4.51 23.92
CA ILE A 186 -26.38 -5.13 22.60
C ILE A 186 -25.72 -6.49 22.82
N PRO A 187 -26.37 -7.60 22.43
CA PRO A 187 -25.77 -8.93 22.59
C PRO A 187 -24.66 -9.16 21.57
N GLN A 188 -23.69 -9.98 21.95
CA GLN A 188 -22.66 -10.52 21.06
C GLN A 188 -23.27 -11.12 19.78
N ARG A 189 -22.52 -11.11 18.68
CA ARG A 189 -22.92 -11.80 17.44
C ARG A 189 -23.21 -13.29 17.70
N PRO A 190 -24.30 -13.84 17.13
CA PRO A 190 -24.62 -15.25 17.28
C PRO A 190 -23.66 -16.13 16.46
N HIS A 191 -23.52 -17.41 16.82
CA HIS A 191 -22.71 -18.36 16.05
C HIS A 191 -23.32 -18.73 14.70
N THR A 192 -24.65 -18.68 14.59
CA THR A 192 -25.43 -18.93 13.38
C THR A 192 -26.31 -17.72 13.09
N GLN A 193 -26.86 -17.62 11.88
CA GLN A 193 -27.79 -16.55 11.47
C GLN A 193 -27.20 -15.12 11.46
N GLN A 194 -25.90 -14.99 11.24
CA GLN A 194 -25.22 -13.69 11.19
C GLN A 194 -25.68 -12.86 9.98
N LEU A 195 -25.98 -13.51 8.86
CA LEU A 195 -26.43 -12.83 7.64
C LEU A 195 -27.81 -12.20 7.82
N GLU A 196 -28.73 -12.90 8.48
CA GLU A 196 -30.08 -12.46 8.79
C GLU A 196 -30.02 -11.22 9.70
N ARG A 197 -29.26 -11.29 10.79
CA ARG A 197 -29.05 -10.15 11.70
C ARG A 197 -28.39 -8.96 11.00
N LEU A 198 -27.43 -9.19 10.11
CA LEU A 198 -26.85 -8.13 9.28
C LEU A 198 -27.88 -7.52 8.32
N ASN A 199 -28.72 -8.36 7.70
CA ASN A 199 -29.71 -7.91 6.75
C ASN A 199 -30.80 -7.04 7.37
N GLU A 200 -31.18 -7.28 8.63
CA GLU A 200 -32.11 -6.42 9.38
C GLU A 200 -31.59 -4.97 9.42
N ILE A 201 -30.37 -4.76 9.93
CA ILE A 201 -29.73 -3.44 10.00
C ILE A 201 -29.45 -2.88 8.61
N ARG A 202 -29.00 -3.72 7.67
CA ARG A 202 -28.64 -3.31 6.31
C ARG A 202 -29.85 -2.77 5.57
N ALA A 203 -30.98 -3.49 5.59
CA ALA A 203 -32.18 -3.13 4.86
C ALA A 203 -32.77 -1.80 5.37
N GLU A 204 -32.72 -1.57 6.68
CA GLU A 204 -33.27 -0.37 7.30
C GLU A 204 -32.37 0.87 7.13
N HIS A 205 -31.05 0.72 7.22
CA HIS A 205 -30.16 1.87 7.33
C HIS A 205 -29.09 1.98 6.25
N MET A 206 -28.72 0.90 5.56
CA MET A 206 -27.54 0.89 4.68
C MET A 206 -27.86 0.80 3.19
N VAL A 207 -29.14 0.58 2.83
CA VAL A 207 -29.60 0.47 1.45
C VAL A 207 -29.99 1.85 0.90
N LEU A 208 -29.68 2.10 -0.37
CA LEU A 208 -30.11 3.32 -1.06
C LEU A 208 -31.64 3.44 -1.04
N GLY A 209 -32.14 4.61 -0.64
CA GLY A 209 -33.58 4.87 -0.54
C GLY A 209 -34.21 4.52 0.81
N SER A 210 -33.46 3.98 1.78
CA SER A 210 -33.99 3.61 3.11
C SER A 210 -34.35 4.81 4.02
N GLN A 211 -34.26 6.04 3.52
CA GLN A 211 -34.48 7.28 4.27
C GLN A 211 -33.68 7.37 5.58
N SER A 212 -32.43 6.89 5.54
CA SER A 212 -31.46 6.99 6.64
C SER A 212 -30.40 8.05 6.36
N PRO A 213 -29.72 8.57 7.41
CA PRO A 213 -28.55 9.43 7.25
C PRO A 213 -27.49 8.84 6.32
N LEU A 214 -27.18 7.54 6.47
CA LEU A 214 -26.19 6.86 5.63
C LEU A 214 -26.62 6.84 4.15
N ALA A 215 -27.88 6.50 3.86
CA ALA A 215 -28.39 6.46 2.50
C ALA A 215 -28.34 7.85 1.83
N GLU A 216 -28.71 8.90 2.57
CA GLU A 216 -28.66 10.27 2.09
C GLU A 216 -27.21 10.72 1.80
N LEU A 217 -26.28 10.47 2.72
CA LEU A 217 -24.88 10.87 2.54
C LEU A 217 -24.23 10.16 1.36
N VAL A 218 -24.58 8.88 1.12
CA VAL A 218 -24.15 8.16 -0.09
C VAL A 218 -24.73 8.80 -1.35
N SER A 219 -26.02 9.17 -1.33
CA SER A 219 -26.68 9.88 -2.44
C SER A 219 -25.99 11.21 -2.75
N LEU A 220 -25.78 12.05 -1.73
CA LEU A 220 -25.09 13.34 -1.83
C LEU A 220 -23.67 13.20 -2.38
N ARG A 221 -22.90 12.20 -1.89
CA ARG A 221 -21.55 11.95 -2.40
C ARG A 221 -21.56 11.53 -3.87
N ASN A 222 -22.49 10.66 -4.27
CA ASN A 222 -22.59 10.20 -5.66
C ASN A 222 -22.98 11.36 -6.60
N PHE A 223 -23.90 12.23 -6.15
CA PHE A 223 -24.23 13.46 -6.85
C PHE A 223 -23.02 14.40 -6.96
N GLY A 224 -22.32 14.63 -5.85
CA GLY A 224 -21.09 15.45 -5.82
C GLY A 224 -19.99 14.91 -6.74
N ARG A 225 -19.80 13.59 -6.83
CA ARG A 225 -18.86 12.97 -7.79
C ARG A 225 -19.20 13.27 -9.24
N THR A 226 -20.49 13.35 -9.57
CA THR A 226 -20.93 13.72 -10.92
C THR A 226 -20.59 15.18 -11.22
N ILE A 227 -20.82 16.08 -10.25
CA ILE A 227 -20.46 17.50 -10.38
C ILE A 227 -18.94 17.68 -10.49
N ALA A 228 -18.16 16.97 -9.68
CA ALA A 228 -16.70 17.08 -9.64
C ALA A 228 -16.04 16.87 -11.02
N ARG A 229 -16.66 16.06 -11.89
CA ARG A 229 -16.20 15.83 -13.27
C ARG A 229 -16.28 17.07 -14.17
N THR A 230 -17.14 18.01 -13.82
CA THR A 230 -17.34 19.28 -14.54
C THR A 230 -16.57 20.44 -13.91
N GLU A 231 -15.95 20.23 -12.75
CA GLU A 231 -15.14 21.25 -12.09
C GLU A 231 -13.80 21.43 -12.81
N PRO A 232 -13.25 22.66 -12.86
CA PRO A 232 -11.93 22.90 -13.47
C PRO A 232 -10.85 22.06 -12.77
N PRO A 233 -9.69 21.74 -13.37
CA PRO A 233 -8.62 21.02 -12.66
C PRO A 233 -8.22 21.73 -11.35
N SER A 234 -7.91 20.97 -10.30
CA SER A 234 -7.47 21.52 -9.00
C SER A 234 -6.11 22.20 -9.09
N ILE A 235 -5.30 21.78 -10.07
CA ILE A 235 -3.94 22.25 -10.33
C ILE A 235 -3.86 22.48 -11.84
N LEU A 236 -3.52 23.70 -12.25
CA LEU A 236 -3.33 24.07 -13.64
C LEU A 236 -1.89 24.55 -13.85
N PHE A 237 -1.18 23.92 -14.78
CA PHE A 237 0.16 24.32 -15.17
C PHE A 237 0.13 25.14 -16.46
N TYR A 238 0.92 26.21 -16.49
CA TYR A 238 1.13 27.04 -17.66
C TYR A 238 2.55 26.83 -18.19
N TRP A 239 2.65 26.69 -19.50
CA TRP A 239 3.92 26.50 -20.21
C TRP A 239 4.32 27.78 -20.92
N SER A 240 5.62 28.07 -20.94
CA SER A 240 6.18 29.03 -21.89
C SER A 240 6.00 28.55 -23.33
N ASP A 241 6.05 29.48 -24.29
CA ASP A 241 5.85 29.17 -25.71
C ASP A 241 6.84 28.12 -26.24
N ASP A 242 8.07 28.13 -25.74
CA ASP A 242 9.12 27.15 -26.06
C ASP A 242 8.93 25.79 -25.37
N GLY A 243 8.01 25.69 -24.40
CA GLY A 243 7.80 24.48 -23.60
C GLY A 243 8.91 24.19 -22.59
N GLU A 244 9.85 25.10 -22.32
CA GLU A 244 10.98 24.84 -21.43
C GLU A 244 10.76 25.32 -19.98
N THR A 245 9.71 26.10 -19.73
CA THR A 245 9.33 26.58 -18.40
C THR A 245 7.89 26.23 -18.07
N VAL A 246 7.70 25.61 -16.91
CA VAL A 246 6.38 25.30 -16.34
C VAL A 246 6.13 26.15 -15.10
N SER A 247 4.90 26.63 -14.94
CA SER A 247 4.51 27.47 -13.81
C SER A 247 3.12 27.14 -13.27
N ASN A 248 2.94 27.33 -11.97
CA ASN A 248 1.65 27.20 -11.28
C ASN A 248 1.67 28.04 -10.00
N GLY A 249 0.88 29.12 -9.96
CA GLY A 249 0.88 30.05 -8.83
C GLY A 249 2.27 30.66 -8.63
N SER A 250 2.90 30.39 -7.47
CA SER A 250 4.27 30.82 -7.17
C SER A 250 5.36 29.87 -7.69
N LEU A 251 5.00 28.67 -8.14
CA LEU A 251 5.95 27.73 -8.75
C LEU A 251 6.30 28.22 -10.15
N GLN A 252 7.59 28.35 -10.40
CA GLN A 252 8.16 28.53 -11.73
C GLN A 252 9.43 27.68 -11.82
N LEU A 253 9.48 26.78 -12.81
CA LEU A 253 10.55 25.80 -12.94
C LEU A 253 10.90 25.61 -14.42
N THR A 254 12.21 25.67 -14.73
CA THR A 254 12.71 25.34 -16.07
C THR A 254 13.02 23.84 -16.16
N MET A 255 12.99 23.26 -17.36
CA MET A 255 13.31 21.84 -17.54
C MET A 255 14.76 21.50 -17.17
N ASP A 256 15.70 22.42 -17.37
CA ASP A 256 17.08 22.27 -16.89
C ASP A 256 17.12 22.13 -15.36
N LYS A 257 16.40 22.99 -14.65
CA LYS A 257 16.29 22.90 -13.18
C LYS A 257 15.56 21.64 -12.73
N PHE A 258 14.53 21.22 -13.46
CA PHE A 258 13.80 19.98 -13.16
C PHE A 258 14.74 18.77 -13.19
N ARG A 259 15.62 18.67 -14.21
CA ARG A 259 16.59 17.58 -14.37
C ARG A 259 17.65 17.51 -13.26
N GLU A 260 17.89 18.59 -12.53
CA GLU A 260 18.82 18.60 -11.39
C GLU A 260 18.32 17.77 -10.20
N LEU A 261 17.02 17.54 -10.05
CA LEU A 261 16.47 16.80 -8.90
C LEU A 261 16.78 15.29 -8.94
N PRO A 262 16.51 14.56 -10.05
CA PRO A 262 17.06 13.22 -10.26
C PRO A 262 18.56 13.13 -9.99
N GLU A 263 19.33 14.02 -10.63
CA GLU A 263 20.78 14.05 -10.50
C GLU A 263 21.23 14.21 -9.05
N TYR A 264 20.52 15.03 -8.26
CA TYR A 264 20.77 15.19 -6.82
C TYR A 264 20.61 13.88 -6.04
N PHE A 265 19.49 13.17 -6.22
CA PHE A 265 19.24 11.91 -5.50
C PHE A 265 20.26 10.85 -5.89
N THR A 266 20.51 10.67 -7.19
CA THR A 266 21.45 9.68 -7.70
C THR A 266 22.89 9.98 -7.26
N SER A 267 23.39 11.21 -7.45
CA SER A 267 24.76 11.57 -7.04
C SER A 267 24.94 11.45 -5.54
N ARG A 268 23.96 11.87 -4.73
CA ARG A 268 24.06 11.75 -3.27
C ARG A 268 24.03 10.29 -2.80
N ALA A 269 23.23 9.44 -3.45
CA ALA A 269 23.22 8.01 -3.18
C ALA A 269 24.58 7.36 -3.51
N GLU A 270 25.21 7.73 -4.63
CA GLU A 270 26.54 7.25 -5.00
C GLU A 270 27.63 7.70 -4.01
N GLU A 271 27.63 8.97 -3.59
CA GLU A 271 28.54 9.50 -2.57
C GLU A 271 28.43 8.71 -1.25
N LEU A 272 27.18 8.49 -0.80
CA LEU A 272 26.91 7.73 0.42
C LEU A 272 27.34 6.27 0.28
N CYS A 273 27.08 5.63 -0.87
CA CYS A 273 27.58 4.29 -1.16
C CYS A 273 29.12 4.26 -1.09
N GLY A 274 29.81 5.22 -1.69
CA GLY A 274 31.27 5.30 -1.64
C GLY A 274 31.82 5.37 -0.20
N SER A 275 31.19 6.18 0.66
CA SER A 275 31.52 6.27 2.10
C SER A 275 31.22 4.96 2.84
N LEU A 276 30.01 4.42 2.66
CA LEU A 276 29.50 3.24 3.37
C LEU A 276 30.17 1.93 2.96
N MET A 277 30.84 1.90 1.81
CA MET A 277 31.57 0.75 1.29
C MET A 277 33.01 0.64 1.81
N TYR A 278 33.52 1.60 2.59
CA TYR A 278 34.88 1.54 3.16
C TYR A 278 35.98 1.29 2.09
N GLY A 279 35.82 1.87 0.90
CA GLY A 279 36.75 1.69 -0.23
C GLY A 279 36.74 0.29 -0.84
N LEU A 280 35.71 -0.52 -0.55
CA LEU A 280 35.43 -1.74 -1.30
C LEU A 280 34.79 -1.36 -2.63
N GLU A 281 35.45 -1.73 -3.73
CA GLU A 281 35.00 -1.49 -5.09
C GLU A 281 34.77 -2.84 -5.78
N PRO A 282 33.58 -3.45 -5.62
CA PRO A 282 33.27 -4.68 -6.34
C PRO A 282 33.14 -4.38 -7.84
N ASP A 283 33.60 -5.30 -8.67
CA ASP A 283 33.31 -5.28 -10.10
C ASP A 283 31.85 -5.71 -10.29
N ILE A 284 31.01 -4.79 -10.78
CA ILE A 284 29.56 -5.00 -10.89
C ILE A 284 29.21 -5.02 -12.38
N ASP A 285 28.95 -6.22 -12.89
CA ASP A 285 28.25 -6.41 -14.15
C ASP A 285 26.79 -6.82 -13.87
N LEU A 286 25.89 -5.83 -13.84
CA LEU A 286 24.47 -6.07 -13.62
C LEU A 286 23.84 -6.95 -14.71
N ALA A 287 24.39 -7.01 -15.92
CA ALA A 287 23.87 -7.86 -16.99
C ALA A 287 24.16 -9.34 -16.74
N SER A 288 25.18 -9.65 -15.93
CA SER A 288 25.52 -11.02 -15.53
C SER A 288 24.65 -11.54 -14.38
N VAL A 289 24.07 -10.65 -13.57
CA VAL A 289 23.25 -11.00 -12.40
C VAL A 289 22.00 -11.75 -12.86
N LYS A 290 21.78 -12.93 -12.28
CA LYS A 290 20.62 -13.76 -12.54
C LYS A 290 19.51 -13.47 -11.55
N ASP A 291 18.28 -13.43 -12.05
CA ASP A 291 17.10 -13.37 -11.21
C ASP A 291 16.03 -14.29 -11.80
N ASP A 292 15.10 -14.71 -10.94
CA ASP A 292 14.00 -15.61 -11.26
C ASP A 292 12.72 -14.97 -10.74
N LEU A 293 12.06 -14.22 -11.63
CA LEU A 293 10.82 -13.51 -11.32
C LEU A 293 9.64 -14.47 -11.05
N ALA A 294 9.74 -15.74 -11.49
CA ALA A 294 8.71 -16.75 -11.27
C ALA A 294 8.88 -17.46 -9.91
N ASN A 295 10.01 -17.29 -9.24
CA ASN A 295 10.26 -17.90 -7.95
C ASN A 295 9.36 -17.27 -6.88
N SER A 296 8.54 -18.10 -6.23
CA SER A 296 7.64 -17.69 -5.14
C SER A 296 8.07 -18.23 -3.78
N GLN A 297 9.28 -18.79 -3.65
CA GLN A 297 9.78 -19.33 -2.40
C GLN A 297 9.98 -18.19 -1.39
N SER A 298 9.43 -18.36 -0.19
CA SER A 298 9.61 -17.41 0.91
C SER A 298 11.10 -17.18 1.19
N GLY A 299 11.48 -15.91 1.31
CA GLY A 299 12.85 -15.46 1.47
C GLY A 299 13.64 -15.35 0.16
N TYR A 300 13.14 -15.77 -1.01
CA TYR A 300 13.90 -15.63 -2.25
C TYR A 300 14.06 -14.16 -2.68
N CYS A 301 15.25 -13.83 -3.20
CA CYS A 301 15.56 -12.63 -3.98
C CYS A 301 16.81 -12.90 -4.84
N PHE A 302 17.14 -12.04 -5.79
CA PHE A 302 18.32 -12.23 -6.67
C PHE A 302 19.63 -12.47 -5.91
N ILE A 303 19.79 -11.93 -4.70
CA ILE A 303 20.99 -12.13 -3.87
C ILE A 303 21.18 -13.61 -3.50
N LYS A 304 20.06 -14.33 -3.30
CA LYS A 304 20.02 -15.76 -2.94
C LYS A 304 19.98 -16.67 -4.18
N HIS A 305 19.97 -16.11 -5.40
CA HIS A 305 20.06 -16.92 -6.60
C HIS A 305 21.44 -17.62 -6.65
N PRO A 306 21.49 -18.96 -6.83
CA PRO A 306 22.72 -19.75 -6.64
C PRO A 306 23.84 -19.37 -7.61
N ALA A 307 23.50 -18.91 -8.82
CA ALA A 307 24.48 -18.48 -9.82
C ALA A 307 25.21 -17.17 -9.48
N ASN A 308 24.70 -16.37 -8.54
CA ASN A 308 25.24 -15.03 -8.28
C ASN A 308 26.32 -15.01 -7.19
N GLY A 309 26.28 -15.95 -6.23
CA GLY A 309 27.28 -16.01 -5.14
C GLY A 309 27.28 -14.80 -4.19
N LEU A 310 26.17 -14.06 -4.10
CA LEU A 310 26.12 -12.76 -3.41
C LEU A 310 25.72 -12.83 -1.93
N GLU A 311 25.19 -13.96 -1.45
CA GLU A 311 24.64 -14.08 -0.11
C GLU A 311 25.63 -13.71 1.00
N SER A 312 26.90 -14.08 0.83
CA SER A 312 27.98 -13.77 1.76
C SER A 312 28.82 -12.54 1.39
N ALA A 313 28.49 -11.82 0.32
CA ALA A 313 29.32 -10.74 -0.21
C ALA A 313 29.53 -9.60 0.81
N TYR A 314 28.50 -9.28 1.61
CA TYR A 314 28.58 -8.28 2.67
C TYR A 314 29.66 -8.55 3.74
N LYS A 315 30.14 -9.81 3.87
CA LYS A 315 31.21 -10.16 4.82
C LYS A 315 32.53 -9.47 4.46
N GLU A 316 32.81 -9.26 3.17
CA GLU A 316 33.99 -8.49 2.75
C GLU A 316 33.88 -7.03 3.21
N LEU A 317 32.69 -6.43 3.08
CA LEU A 317 32.44 -5.08 3.60
C LEU A 317 32.64 -5.02 5.12
N LEU A 318 32.16 -6.03 5.86
CA LEU A 318 32.37 -6.13 7.30
C LEU A 318 33.87 -6.18 7.66
N ILE A 319 34.67 -6.97 6.93
CA ILE A 319 36.13 -7.07 7.12
C ILE A 319 36.81 -5.71 6.87
N ARG A 320 36.41 -4.99 5.80
CA ARG A 320 36.92 -3.65 5.50
C ARG A 320 36.54 -2.63 6.57
N ALA A 321 35.28 -2.66 7.00
CA ALA A 321 34.77 -1.79 8.04
C ALA A 321 35.44 -2.04 9.40
N TYR A 322 35.91 -3.26 9.68
CA TYR A 322 36.74 -3.59 10.83
C TYR A 322 38.19 -3.12 10.67
N SER A 323 38.77 -3.36 9.50
CA SER A 323 40.20 -3.13 9.22
C SER A 323 40.54 -1.66 8.88
N SER A 324 39.53 -0.80 8.77
CA SER A 324 39.73 0.60 8.37
C SER A 324 40.58 1.38 9.37
N SER A 325 41.63 2.05 8.88
CA SER A 325 42.49 2.91 9.71
C SER A 325 41.74 4.14 10.26
N LYS A 326 40.70 4.61 9.55
CA LYS A 326 39.83 5.72 9.96
C LYS A 326 38.38 5.23 10.02
N GLY A 327 37.72 5.42 11.16
CA GLY A 327 36.30 5.10 11.29
C GLY A 327 35.96 3.61 11.33
N ALA A 328 36.88 2.74 11.80
CA ALA A 328 36.57 1.33 12.02
C ALA A 328 35.36 1.15 12.94
N LEU A 329 34.43 0.27 12.55
CA LEU A 329 33.18 -0.01 13.28
C LEU A 329 33.41 -0.81 14.57
N ALA A 330 34.49 -1.59 14.63
CA ALA A 330 34.89 -2.36 15.81
C ALA A 330 36.41 -2.37 15.96
N ARG A 331 36.89 -2.62 17.17
CA ARG A 331 38.31 -2.78 17.51
C ARG A 331 38.44 -3.73 18.70
N ASP A 332 39.47 -4.59 18.70
CA ASP A 332 39.75 -5.51 19.79
C ASP A 332 38.53 -6.38 20.19
N GLY A 333 37.72 -6.77 19.20
CA GLY A 333 36.52 -7.59 19.39
C GLY A 333 35.28 -6.84 19.86
N HIS A 334 35.32 -5.51 20.01
CA HIS A 334 34.22 -4.71 20.53
C HIS A 334 33.71 -3.67 19.52
N TRP A 335 32.39 -3.51 19.44
CA TRP A 335 31.74 -2.47 18.64
C TRP A 335 32.08 -1.07 19.16
N ARG A 336 32.37 -0.15 18.24
CA ARG A 336 32.55 1.27 18.54
C ARG A 336 31.24 2.00 18.28
N TRP A 337 30.30 1.87 19.22
CA TRP A 337 28.92 2.32 19.06
C TRP A 337 28.72 3.73 18.52
N PRO A 338 29.46 4.78 18.94
CA PRO A 338 29.30 6.11 18.35
C PRO A 338 29.55 6.13 16.83
N ILE A 339 30.50 5.33 16.34
CA ILE A 339 30.80 5.21 14.91
C ILE A 339 29.75 4.35 14.22
N VAL A 340 29.33 3.25 14.84
CA VAL A 340 28.23 2.41 14.33
C VAL A 340 26.95 3.23 14.16
N MET A 341 26.58 4.06 15.14
CA MET A 341 25.42 4.95 15.03
C MET A 341 25.60 5.98 13.91
N SER A 342 26.80 6.53 13.74
CA SER A 342 27.11 7.41 12.62
C SER A 342 27.05 6.71 11.26
N TYR A 343 27.40 5.43 11.19
CA TYR A 343 27.25 4.60 10.00
C TYR A 343 25.77 4.37 9.69
N LEU A 344 24.99 3.90 10.67
CA LEU A 344 23.56 3.65 10.52
C LEU A 344 22.78 4.92 10.13
N LYS A 345 23.18 6.09 10.65
CA LYS A 345 22.61 7.38 10.22
C LYS A 345 22.86 7.68 8.75
N GLN A 346 24.07 7.40 8.25
CA GLN A 346 24.38 7.54 6.82
C GLN A 346 23.62 6.51 5.97
N VAL A 347 23.39 5.29 6.49
CA VAL A 347 22.53 4.29 5.82
C VAL A 347 21.09 4.81 5.69
N THR A 348 20.53 5.41 6.74
CA THR A 348 19.20 6.02 6.65
C THR A 348 19.17 7.18 5.64
N GLU A 349 20.21 8.02 5.59
CA GLU A 349 20.30 9.05 4.54
C GLU A 349 20.36 8.43 3.14
N LEU A 350 21.08 7.32 2.95
CA LEU A 350 21.11 6.60 1.68
C LEU A 350 19.74 6.04 1.32
N GLU A 351 19.02 5.46 2.28
CA GLU A 351 17.65 4.98 2.12
C GLU A 351 16.72 6.12 1.67
N GLU A 352 16.85 7.33 2.24
CA GLU A 352 16.10 8.51 1.81
C GLU A 352 16.43 8.92 0.36
N MET A 353 17.71 8.88 -0.04
CA MET A 353 18.12 9.21 -1.41
C MET A 353 17.62 8.17 -2.43
N LEU A 354 17.69 6.89 -2.08
CA LEU A 354 17.15 5.82 -2.92
C LEU A 354 15.63 5.93 -3.05
N ALA A 355 14.91 6.21 -1.96
CA ALA A 355 13.45 6.43 -2.00
C ALA A 355 13.08 7.60 -2.91
N GLY A 356 13.79 8.74 -2.80
CA GLY A 356 13.63 9.89 -3.68
C GLY A 356 13.92 9.55 -5.14
N GLY A 357 15.05 8.89 -5.42
CA GLY A 357 15.42 8.44 -6.77
C GLY A 357 14.40 7.49 -7.40
N LEU A 358 13.94 6.47 -6.66
CA LEU A 358 12.90 5.54 -7.13
C LEU A 358 11.61 6.28 -7.51
N TYR A 359 11.25 7.32 -6.75
CA TYR A 359 10.04 8.10 -6.96
C TYR A 359 10.12 9.04 -8.18
N VAL A 360 11.30 9.60 -8.48
CA VAL A 360 11.48 10.62 -9.55
C VAL A 360 12.11 10.09 -10.84
N GLU A 361 12.82 8.96 -10.80
CA GLU A 361 13.58 8.43 -11.95
C GLU A 361 12.96 7.19 -12.60
N GLY A 362 12.04 6.50 -11.92
CA GLY A 362 11.40 5.25 -12.40
C GLY A 362 10.27 5.45 -13.42
N GLY A 363 10.32 6.52 -14.22
CA GLY A 363 9.23 6.98 -15.07
C GLY A 363 8.16 7.76 -14.29
N SER A 364 6.89 7.63 -14.65
CA SER A 364 5.79 8.31 -13.93
C SER A 364 5.77 7.92 -12.45
N CYS A 365 5.47 8.84 -11.53
CA CYS A 365 5.55 8.54 -10.11
C CYS A 365 4.62 7.38 -9.68
N PRO A 366 5.07 6.41 -8.88
CA PRO A 366 4.18 5.44 -8.23
C PRO A 366 3.32 6.14 -7.17
N ARG A 367 2.29 5.48 -6.63
CA ARG A 367 1.70 5.97 -5.38
C ARG A 367 2.68 5.73 -4.24
N VAL A 368 2.75 6.65 -3.28
CA VAL A 368 3.72 6.57 -2.17
C VAL A 368 3.56 5.29 -1.35
N ARG A 369 2.31 4.90 -1.07
CA ARG A 369 2.03 3.65 -0.35
C ARG A 369 2.49 2.41 -1.12
N GLU A 370 2.42 2.42 -2.45
CA GLU A 370 2.88 1.32 -3.29
C GLU A 370 4.42 1.24 -3.30
N LEU A 371 5.10 2.39 -3.29
CA LEU A 371 6.57 2.47 -3.17
C LEU A 371 7.07 1.93 -1.82
N PHE A 372 6.43 2.32 -0.71
CA PHE A 372 6.85 1.87 0.62
C PHE A 372 6.33 0.47 1.01
N ALA A 373 5.45 -0.11 0.20
CA ALA A 373 5.07 -1.52 0.30
C ALA A 373 6.05 -2.47 -0.41
N LEU A 374 7.05 -1.95 -1.14
CA LEU A 374 8.06 -2.79 -1.80
C LEU A 374 8.85 -3.61 -0.79
N GLU A 375 8.98 -4.90 -1.04
CA GLU A 375 9.82 -5.81 -0.27
C GLU A 375 11.10 -6.16 -1.05
N CYS A 376 12.21 -6.42 -0.37
CA CYS A 376 13.48 -6.82 -0.98
C CYS A 376 13.66 -8.35 -1.09
N GLU A 377 12.70 -9.12 -0.58
CA GLU A 377 12.63 -10.58 -0.74
C GLU A 377 11.18 -11.06 -0.66
N ASN A 378 10.90 -12.22 -1.26
CA ASN A 378 9.59 -12.87 -1.19
C ASN A 378 9.19 -13.15 0.26
N GLY A 379 7.91 -12.99 0.55
CA GLY A 379 7.29 -13.42 1.80
C GLY A 379 6.54 -14.74 1.68
N PRO A 380 5.91 -15.18 2.79
CA PRO A 380 5.00 -16.31 2.77
C PRO A 380 3.79 -16.10 1.84
N PHE A 381 3.32 -14.85 1.74
CA PHE A 381 2.13 -14.46 0.96
C PHE A 381 2.35 -13.22 0.08
N THR A 382 3.59 -12.74 0.00
CA THR A 382 3.98 -11.54 -0.72
C THR A 382 5.16 -11.84 -1.63
N SER A 383 5.34 -11.03 -2.66
CA SER A 383 6.46 -11.19 -3.61
C SER A 383 7.44 -10.04 -3.44
N CYS A 384 8.70 -10.31 -3.74
CA CYS A 384 9.74 -9.29 -3.85
C CYS A 384 9.25 -8.17 -4.78
N GLY A 385 9.54 -6.92 -4.41
CA GLY A 385 9.26 -5.75 -5.22
C GLY A 385 10.46 -5.29 -6.05
N ILE A 386 11.66 -5.87 -5.84
CA ILE A 386 12.90 -5.45 -6.50
C ILE A 386 13.54 -6.64 -7.23
N TYR A 387 13.91 -6.44 -8.50
CA TYR A 387 14.48 -7.46 -9.35
C TYR A 387 15.64 -6.92 -10.18
N VAL A 388 16.41 -7.82 -10.80
CA VAL A 388 17.40 -7.47 -11.83
C VAL A 388 16.97 -8.02 -13.18
N TRP A 389 16.85 -7.13 -14.17
CA TRP A 389 16.42 -7.48 -15.53
C TRP A 389 17.20 -6.69 -16.56
N GLY A 390 17.76 -7.39 -17.56
CA GLY A 390 18.42 -6.75 -18.71
C GLY A 390 19.60 -5.84 -18.36
N GLY A 391 20.28 -6.06 -17.22
CA GLY A 391 21.35 -5.19 -16.75
C GLY A 391 20.91 -3.96 -15.94
N SER A 392 19.63 -3.89 -15.60
CA SER A 392 19.05 -2.84 -14.75
C SER A 392 18.43 -3.42 -13.50
N VAL A 393 18.45 -2.65 -12.41
CA VAL A 393 17.57 -2.91 -11.28
C VAL A 393 16.19 -2.37 -11.65
N VAL A 394 15.18 -3.20 -11.45
CA VAL A 394 13.78 -2.83 -11.68
C VAL A 394 12.99 -2.99 -10.40
N TYR A 395 11.96 -2.17 -10.24
CA TYR A 395 10.98 -2.38 -9.17
C TYR A 395 9.58 -2.56 -9.74
N VAL A 396 8.81 -3.43 -9.08
CA VAL A 396 7.48 -3.83 -9.51
C VAL A 396 6.49 -3.48 -8.41
N ALA A 397 5.62 -2.52 -8.69
CA ALA A 397 4.56 -2.10 -7.79
C ALA A 397 3.24 -2.78 -8.15
N ARG A 398 2.51 -3.25 -7.13
CA ARG A 398 1.14 -3.78 -7.27
C ARG A 398 0.13 -2.64 -7.09
N HIS A 399 -0.67 -2.36 -8.13
CA HIS A 399 -1.72 -1.34 -8.03
C HIS A 399 -2.98 -1.90 -7.37
N HIS A 400 -3.04 -1.82 -6.03
CA HIS A 400 -4.18 -2.31 -5.24
C HIS A 400 -5.46 -1.47 -5.39
N LYS A 401 -5.38 -0.20 -5.84
CA LYS A 401 -6.58 0.66 -6.02
C LYS A 401 -7.47 0.16 -7.18
N ALA A 402 -6.86 -0.33 -8.27
CA ALA A 402 -7.61 -0.93 -9.37
C ALA A 402 -8.39 -2.16 -8.91
N LYS A 403 -7.84 -2.99 -8.00
CA LYS A 403 -8.59 -4.10 -7.39
C LYS A 403 -9.86 -3.61 -6.70
N ARG A 404 -9.77 -2.52 -5.93
CA ARG A 404 -10.90 -1.98 -5.17
C ARG A 404 -12.01 -1.41 -6.06
N GLN A 405 -11.66 -0.93 -7.26
CA GLN A 405 -12.61 -0.28 -8.17
C GLN A 405 -13.11 -1.21 -9.29
N THR A 406 -12.24 -2.05 -9.84
CA THR A 406 -12.52 -2.88 -11.04
C THR A 406 -12.36 -4.39 -10.78
N ASN A 407 -12.01 -4.79 -9.54
CA ASN A 407 -11.64 -6.16 -9.17
C ASN A 407 -10.48 -6.75 -10.00
N ARG A 408 -9.68 -5.89 -10.65
CA ARG A 408 -8.50 -6.28 -11.43
C ARG A 408 -7.25 -5.65 -10.82
N GLU A 409 -6.25 -6.47 -10.53
CA GLU A 409 -4.91 -6.01 -10.18
C GLU A 409 -4.05 -5.95 -11.45
N PHE A 410 -3.17 -4.96 -11.54
CA PHE A 410 -2.10 -4.96 -12.52
C PHE A 410 -0.79 -4.55 -11.87
N TYR A 411 0.29 -4.98 -12.50
CA TYR A 411 1.66 -4.71 -12.10
C TYR A 411 2.20 -3.57 -12.94
N VAL A 412 2.99 -2.69 -12.31
CA VAL A 412 3.75 -1.67 -13.03
C VAL A 412 5.22 -1.87 -12.75
N VAL A 413 5.96 -2.15 -13.82
CA VAL A 413 7.41 -2.35 -13.81
C VAL A 413 8.10 -1.03 -14.10
N ARG A 414 9.13 -0.72 -13.32
CA ARG A 414 9.86 0.54 -13.41
C ARG A 414 11.36 0.27 -13.42
N PHE A 415 12.01 0.70 -14.49
CA PHE A 415 13.45 0.54 -14.68
C PHE A 415 14.19 1.71 -14.03
N LEU A 416 15.24 1.41 -13.26
CA LEU A 416 16.10 2.43 -12.70
C LEU A 416 17.24 2.76 -13.67
N PRO A 417 17.62 4.05 -13.83
CA PRO A 417 18.81 4.43 -14.58
C PRO A 417 20.06 3.71 -14.08
N ALA A 418 21.06 3.51 -14.95
CA ALA A 418 22.23 2.68 -14.65
C ALA A 418 22.98 3.08 -13.36
N ARG A 419 23.13 4.38 -13.11
CA ARG A 419 23.77 4.93 -11.90
C ARG A 419 23.00 4.58 -10.64
N LEU A 420 21.69 4.85 -10.62
CA LEU A 420 20.81 4.51 -9.51
C LEU A 420 20.68 2.99 -9.31
N SER A 421 20.65 2.21 -10.40
CA SER A 421 20.71 0.75 -10.36
C SER A 421 21.95 0.24 -9.63
N ARG A 422 23.12 0.82 -9.93
CA ARG A 422 24.38 0.46 -9.25
C ARG A 422 24.34 0.81 -7.76
N ALA A 423 23.84 1.99 -7.40
CA ALA A 423 23.69 2.40 -6.01
C ALA A 423 22.72 1.48 -5.24
N MET A 424 21.57 1.16 -5.84
CA MET A 424 20.59 0.23 -5.27
C MET A 424 21.17 -1.19 -5.11
N TYR A 425 21.94 -1.67 -6.08
CA TYR A 425 22.64 -2.96 -5.98
C TYR A 425 23.63 -2.99 -4.81
N LEU A 426 24.49 -1.97 -4.69
CA LEU A 426 25.43 -1.85 -3.57
C LEU A 426 24.72 -1.81 -2.22
N TYR A 427 23.61 -1.07 -2.16
CA TYR A 427 22.75 -1.02 -0.99
C TYR A 427 22.23 -2.40 -0.61
N LEU A 428 21.57 -3.11 -1.53
CA LEU A 428 20.91 -4.40 -1.25
C LEU A 428 21.91 -5.52 -0.92
N VAL A 429 23.01 -5.61 -1.67
CA VAL A 429 23.98 -6.71 -1.55
C VAL A 429 24.90 -6.54 -0.33
N TYR A 430 25.36 -5.32 -0.06
CA TYR A 430 26.40 -5.07 0.95
C TYR A 430 25.88 -4.26 2.14
N ILE A 431 25.46 -3.02 1.89
CA ILE A 431 25.23 -2.01 2.94
C ILE A 431 24.05 -2.40 3.83
N ARG A 432 22.91 -2.75 3.24
CA ARG A 432 21.69 -3.15 3.95
C ARG A 432 21.94 -4.35 4.85
N ARG A 433 22.66 -5.36 4.36
CA ARG A 433 22.98 -6.58 5.14
C ARG A 433 23.89 -6.27 6.33
N LEU A 434 24.92 -5.45 6.14
CA LEU A 434 25.75 -4.97 7.24
C LEU A 434 24.96 -4.12 8.23
N ALA A 435 24.13 -3.19 7.75
CA ALA A 435 23.28 -2.35 8.59
C ALA A 435 22.29 -3.19 9.42
N ASN A 436 21.66 -4.21 8.83
CA ASN A 436 20.76 -5.11 9.56
C ASN A 436 21.50 -5.92 10.62
N LEU A 437 22.72 -6.39 10.34
CA LEU A 437 23.57 -7.02 11.36
C LEU A 437 23.83 -6.05 12.52
N LEU A 438 24.25 -4.82 12.23
CA LEU A 438 24.56 -3.82 13.26
C LEU A 438 23.34 -3.41 14.09
N ARG A 439 22.15 -3.28 13.45
CA ARG A 439 20.88 -3.00 14.13
C ARG A 439 20.50 -4.16 15.07
N ARG A 440 20.71 -5.41 14.66
CA ARG A 440 20.46 -6.60 15.52
C ARG A 440 21.42 -6.64 16.72
N GLU A 441 22.70 -6.37 16.49
CA GLU A 441 23.69 -6.24 17.57
C GLU A 441 23.36 -5.10 18.53
N GLN A 442 22.83 -3.98 18.02
CA GLN A 442 22.38 -2.86 18.85
C GLN A 442 21.22 -3.27 19.76
N VAL A 443 20.23 -4.00 19.26
CA VAL A 443 19.11 -4.49 20.08
C VAL A 443 19.63 -5.46 21.15
N GLY A 444 20.51 -6.40 20.79
CA GLY A 444 21.16 -7.29 21.75
C GLY A 444 22.03 -6.57 22.79
N HIS A 445 22.58 -5.40 22.44
CA HIS A 445 23.33 -4.53 23.36
C HIS A 445 22.42 -3.62 24.20
N SER A 446 21.25 -3.22 23.68
CA SER A 446 20.37 -2.26 24.33
C SER A 446 19.43 -2.91 25.33
N GLU A 447 19.07 -4.20 25.17
CA GLU A 447 18.03 -4.80 26.00
C GLU A 447 18.21 -6.31 26.32
N ILE A 448 18.48 -6.57 27.60
CA ILE A 448 17.93 -7.65 28.46
C ILE A 448 16.39 -7.51 28.62
N VAL A 449 15.74 -6.71 27.78
CA VAL A 449 14.34 -6.30 27.89
C VAL A 449 13.60 -6.70 26.62
N GLN A 450 12.38 -7.20 26.84
CA GLN A 450 11.36 -7.51 25.84
C GLN A 450 11.68 -8.64 24.85
N LYS A 451 11.63 -9.87 25.39
CA LYS A 451 10.88 -10.96 24.74
C LYS A 451 9.45 -10.49 24.52
N ASN A 452 9.16 -10.06 23.29
CA ASN A 452 7.88 -10.15 22.57
C ASN A 452 8.00 -9.21 21.37
N SER A 453 8.59 -9.70 20.28
CA SER A 453 8.33 -9.09 18.99
C SER A 453 8.10 -10.21 18.00
N ASP A 454 6.86 -10.30 17.53
CA ASP A 454 6.51 -10.94 16.27
C ASP A 454 7.53 -10.60 15.19
N GLU A 455 7.70 -11.50 14.25
CA GLU A 455 8.61 -11.42 13.11
C GLU A 455 8.74 -9.97 12.59
N ARG A 456 9.82 -9.28 12.96
CA ARG A 456 10.11 -7.95 12.41
C ARG A 456 10.14 -8.09 10.90
N ASN A 457 9.24 -7.40 10.20
CA ASN A 457 9.20 -7.44 8.74
C ASN A 457 10.38 -6.67 8.14
N GLU A 458 11.60 -7.23 8.31
CA GLU A 458 12.87 -6.73 7.76
C GLU A 458 12.93 -6.87 6.22
N ARG A 459 11.86 -7.42 5.61
CA ARG A 459 11.73 -7.60 4.15
C ARG A 459 11.31 -6.31 3.46
N LEU A 460 10.61 -5.40 4.14
CA LEU A 460 10.25 -4.09 3.57
C LEU A 460 11.51 -3.33 3.16
N LEU A 461 11.51 -2.73 1.96
CA LEU A 461 12.67 -1.99 1.46
C LEU A 461 12.98 -0.77 2.34
N PHE A 462 11.96 0.00 2.70
CA PHE A 462 12.06 1.18 3.54
C PHE A 462 11.18 1.03 4.78
N HIS A 463 11.80 0.95 5.96
CA HIS A 463 11.06 0.70 7.20
C HIS A 463 11.78 1.26 8.43
N VAL A 464 11.02 1.43 9.51
CA VAL A 464 11.53 1.59 10.88
C VAL A 464 10.93 0.48 11.72
N ASN A 465 11.77 -0.36 12.34
CA ASN A 465 11.34 -1.44 13.23
C ASN A 465 10.27 -2.38 12.62
N GLY A 466 10.44 -2.76 11.34
CA GLY A 466 9.49 -3.63 10.62
C GLY A 466 8.21 -2.95 10.13
N LYS A 467 8.00 -1.65 10.38
CA LYS A 467 6.88 -0.87 9.84
C LYS A 467 7.33 -0.02 8.67
N ALA A 468 6.58 -0.05 7.57
CA ALA A 468 6.84 0.78 6.40
C ALA A 468 6.87 2.27 6.77
N TRP A 469 7.68 3.06 6.05
CA TRP A 469 7.66 4.51 6.21
C TRP A 469 6.28 5.11 5.89
N SER A 470 5.94 6.20 6.57
CA SER A 470 4.70 6.95 6.31
C SER A 470 4.81 7.75 5.02
N THR A 471 3.68 8.10 4.43
CA THR A 471 3.61 8.98 3.25
C THR A 471 4.20 10.37 3.51
N SER A 472 4.08 10.85 4.76
CA SER A 472 4.68 12.11 5.20
C SER A 472 6.21 12.09 5.08
N HIS A 473 6.86 10.96 5.33
CA HIS A 473 8.33 10.85 5.23
C HIS A 473 8.80 11.13 3.80
N LEU A 474 8.16 10.56 2.77
CA LEU A 474 8.52 10.89 1.37
C LEU A 474 8.27 12.37 1.06
N THR A 475 7.20 12.94 1.61
CA THR A 475 6.91 14.38 1.48
C THR A 475 8.02 15.22 2.07
N GLU A 476 8.54 14.87 3.25
CA GLU A 476 9.67 15.56 3.87
C GLU A 476 10.95 15.43 3.05
N ILE A 477 11.26 14.23 2.53
CA ILE A 477 12.41 13.99 1.65
C ILE A 477 12.33 14.89 0.42
N LEU A 478 11.16 14.92 -0.24
CA LEU A 478 10.97 15.69 -1.46
C LEU A 478 11.01 17.19 -1.19
N VAL A 479 10.31 17.68 -0.16
CA VAL A 479 10.33 19.10 0.23
C VAL A 479 11.74 19.55 0.54
N LYS A 480 12.53 18.76 1.27
CA LYS A 480 13.93 19.06 1.59
C LYS A 480 14.78 19.13 0.31
N ALA A 481 14.62 18.17 -0.60
CA ALA A 481 15.37 18.12 -1.85
C ALA A 481 15.00 19.29 -2.78
N THR A 482 13.71 19.54 -3.03
CA THR A 482 13.28 20.63 -3.92
C THR A 482 13.56 22.00 -3.32
N SER A 483 13.49 22.16 -1.99
CA SER A 483 13.90 23.41 -1.33
C SER A 483 15.38 23.70 -1.58
N LYS A 484 16.22 22.67 -1.64
CA LYS A 484 17.65 22.80 -1.90
C LYS A 484 17.97 23.03 -3.39
N ILE A 485 17.32 22.29 -4.28
CA ILE A 485 17.66 22.26 -5.72
C ILE A 485 16.88 23.31 -6.51
N TRP A 486 15.61 23.52 -6.16
CA TRP A 486 14.71 24.43 -6.87
C TRP A 486 14.44 25.73 -6.12
N ASN A 487 14.95 25.87 -4.89
CA ASN A 487 14.57 26.95 -3.96
C ASN A 487 13.05 27.01 -3.71
N GLN A 488 12.37 25.87 -3.84
CA GLN A 488 10.92 25.77 -3.71
C GLN A 488 10.54 24.48 -2.99
N ALA A 489 9.71 24.59 -1.95
CA ALA A 489 9.21 23.46 -1.19
C ALA A 489 8.02 22.81 -1.92
N ILE A 490 8.22 21.62 -2.49
CA ILE A 490 7.20 20.91 -3.26
C ILE A 490 6.93 19.57 -2.59
N ASN A 491 5.66 19.33 -2.26
CA ASN A 491 5.22 18.06 -1.71
C ASN A 491 4.99 17.00 -2.82
N VAL A 492 4.81 15.75 -2.39
CA VAL A 492 4.61 14.60 -3.28
C VAL A 492 3.46 14.83 -4.26
N ARG A 493 2.33 15.35 -3.79
CA ARG A 493 1.14 15.61 -4.60
C ARG A 493 1.41 16.60 -5.73
N LEU A 494 1.99 17.77 -5.42
CA LEU A 494 2.28 18.78 -6.43
C LEU A 494 3.35 18.28 -7.40
N TYR A 495 4.37 17.57 -6.92
CA TYR A 495 5.39 16.97 -7.78
C TYR A 495 4.80 15.94 -8.74
N ARG A 496 3.91 15.06 -8.28
CA ARG A 496 3.25 14.06 -9.13
C ARG A 496 2.49 14.71 -10.27
N GLN A 497 1.72 15.75 -9.98
CA GLN A 497 0.97 16.51 -10.98
C GLN A 497 1.90 17.26 -11.94
N LEU A 498 2.99 17.82 -11.44
CA LEU A 498 4.05 18.44 -12.25
C LEU A 498 4.71 17.42 -13.20
N ALA A 499 5.05 16.23 -12.70
CA ALA A 499 5.67 15.16 -13.50
C ALA A 499 4.72 14.67 -14.61
N ILE A 500 3.41 14.55 -14.32
CA ILE A 500 2.39 14.24 -15.33
C ILE A 500 2.33 15.34 -16.38
N ALA A 501 2.28 16.61 -15.98
CA ALA A 501 2.25 17.74 -16.91
C ALA A 501 3.49 17.78 -17.83
N ILE A 502 4.68 17.50 -17.28
CA ILE A 502 5.93 17.38 -18.05
C ILE A 502 5.88 16.20 -19.03
N THR A 503 5.37 15.05 -18.59
CA THR A 503 5.21 13.85 -19.42
C THR A 503 4.29 14.13 -20.61
N GLU A 504 3.14 14.75 -20.36
CA GLU A 504 2.18 15.15 -21.40
C GLU A 504 2.79 16.12 -22.42
N ARG A 505 3.66 17.03 -21.98
CA ARG A 505 4.30 18.01 -22.86
C ARG A 505 5.44 17.44 -23.69
N HIS A 506 6.30 16.60 -23.10
CA HIS A 506 7.57 16.21 -23.72
C HIS A 506 7.65 14.75 -24.17
N VAL A 507 6.79 13.86 -23.64
CA VAL A 507 6.85 12.41 -23.92
C VAL A 507 5.71 11.97 -24.81
N ARG A 508 4.53 12.60 -24.71
CA ARG A 508 3.32 12.20 -25.44
C ARG A 508 3.49 12.16 -26.95
N GLU A 509 4.28 13.07 -27.53
CA GLU A 509 4.54 13.11 -28.97
C GLU A 509 5.55 12.05 -29.46
N VAL A 510 6.28 11.43 -28.53
CA VAL A 510 7.36 10.46 -28.83
C VAL A 510 6.89 9.02 -28.59
N TYR A 511 5.81 8.83 -27.84
CA TYR A 511 5.27 7.51 -27.50
C TYR A 511 4.27 7.00 -28.55
N THR A 512 4.40 5.73 -28.93
CA THR A 512 3.38 5.04 -29.74
C THR A 512 2.28 4.56 -28.81
N PRO A 513 1.01 5.02 -28.96
CA PRO A 513 -0.08 4.56 -28.11
C PRO A 513 -0.18 3.04 -28.11
N PHE A 514 -0.12 2.43 -26.93
CA PHE A 514 -0.31 1.00 -26.76
C PHE A 514 -1.64 0.76 -26.04
N ASN A 515 -2.60 0.18 -26.75
CA ASN A 515 -3.81 -0.33 -26.12
C ASN A 515 -3.60 -1.81 -25.80
N ARG A 516 -3.28 -2.09 -24.53
CA ARG A 516 -3.14 -3.47 -24.02
C ARG A 516 -4.40 -4.34 -24.14
N TYR A 517 -5.52 -3.75 -24.54
CA TYR A 517 -6.81 -4.42 -24.71
C TYR A 517 -7.28 -4.46 -26.17
N ASP A 518 -6.47 -3.99 -27.12
CA ASP A 518 -6.81 -4.01 -28.54
C ASP A 518 -6.30 -5.28 -29.22
N ASP A 519 -7.15 -6.29 -29.30
CA ASP A 519 -6.89 -7.56 -29.98
C ASP A 519 -7.63 -7.70 -31.33
N LEU A 520 -8.32 -6.65 -31.78
CA LEU A 520 -9.24 -6.69 -32.93
C LEU A 520 -8.96 -5.64 -34.00
N SER A 521 -8.32 -4.51 -33.68
CA SER A 521 -8.10 -3.44 -34.65
C SER A 521 -6.92 -3.72 -35.59
N SER A 522 -6.85 -2.98 -36.69
CA SER A 522 -5.70 -3.00 -37.60
C SER A 522 -4.40 -2.51 -36.97
N GLY A 523 -4.45 -1.91 -35.77
CA GLY A 523 -3.30 -1.48 -34.97
C GLY A 523 -2.86 -2.50 -33.91
N ALA A 524 -3.57 -3.63 -33.75
CA ALA A 524 -3.22 -4.67 -32.80
C ALA A 524 -1.85 -5.30 -33.11
N ASP A 525 -1.06 -5.63 -32.08
CA ASP A 525 0.30 -6.17 -32.23
C ASP A 525 0.30 -7.45 -33.10
N ARG A 526 1.21 -7.50 -34.09
CA ARG A 526 1.39 -8.65 -35.00
C ARG A 526 1.81 -9.92 -34.25
N ASN A 527 2.28 -9.82 -32.99
CA ASN A 527 2.48 -10.96 -32.10
C ASN A 527 1.18 -11.66 -31.67
N ALA A 528 0.00 -11.10 -31.97
CA ALA A 528 -1.30 -11.74 -31.79
C ALA A 528 -1.38 -13.12 -32.46
N VAL A 529 -0.69 -13.33 -33.60
CA VAL A 529 -0.64 -14.64 -34.29
C VAL A 529 -0.11 -15.74 -33.38
N PHE A 530 0.91 -15.44 -32.56
CA PHE A 530 1.46 -16.41 -31.62
C PHE A 530 0.51 -16.69 -30.44
N ALA A 531 -0.39 -15.76 -30.09
CA ALA A 531 -1.44 -16.00 -29.10
C ALA A 531 -2.43 -17.04 -29.58
N TRP A 532 -2.91 -16.87 -30.80
CA TRP A 532 -3.80 -17.83 -31.46
C TRP A 532 -3.14 -19.20 -31.62
N GLN A 533 -1.82 -19.27 -31.88
CA GLN A 533 -1.07 -20.53 -31.91
C GLN A 533 -1.00 -21.25 -30.56
N SER A 534 -0.96 -20.50 -29.44
CA SER A 534 -1.03 -21.07 -28.09
C SER A 534 -2.46 -21.38 -27.62
N GLY A 535 -3.48 -21.21 -28.46
CA GLY A 535 -4.88 -21.47 -28.10
C GLY A 535 -5.53 -20.40 -27.22
N HIS A 536 -4.91 -19.23 -27.11
CA HIS A 536 -5.42 -18.11 -26.32
C HIS A 536 -5.78 -16.93 -27.23
N ARG A 537 -6.80 -16.16 -26.87
CA ARG A 537 -6.93 -14.80 -27.42
C ARG A 537 -5.70 -13.98 -27.02
N PRO A 538 -5.22 -13.00 -27.81
CA PRO A 538 -4.10 -12.14 -27.43
C PRO A 538 -4.22 -11.61 -25.99
N LEU A 539 -5.41 -11.14 -25.64
CA LEU A 539 -5.80 -10.72 -24.28
C LEU A 539 -5.56 -11.79 -23.20
N GLN A 540 -5.99 -13.03 -23.46
CA GLN A 540 -5.82 -14.14 -22.51
C GLN A 540 -4.36 -14.55 -22.40
N ARG A 541 -3.60 -14.46 -23.50
CA ARG A 541 -2.19 -14.84 -23.52
C ARG A 541 -1.34 -13.86 -22.73
N GLU A 542 -1.52 -12.56 -22.91
CA GLU A 542 -0.80 -11.54 -22.13
C GLU A 542 -1.08 -11.69 -20.63
N THR A 543 -2.34 -11.94 -20.27
CA THR A 543 -2.74 -12.17 -18.87
C THR A 543 -2.19 -13.48 -18.30
N THR A 544 -2.12 -14.55 -19.10
CA THR A 544 -1.72 -15.88 -18.65
C THR A 544 -0.20 -16.08 -18.63
N TYR A 545 0.52 -15.43 -19.53
CA TYR A 545 1.96 -15.65 -19.73
C TYR A 545 2.85 -14.45 -19.42
N GLY A 546 2.28 -13.29 -19.05
CA GLY A 546 3.05 -12.11 -18.63
C GLY A 546 4.07 -11.64 -19.69
N LEU A 547 3.69 -11.74 -20.96
CA LEU A 547 4.56 -11.42 -22.10
C LEU A 547 4.58 -9.91 -22.36
N ASP A 548 5.16 -9.16 -21.43
CA ASP A 548 5.47 -7.75 -21.67
C ASP A 548 6.86 -7.68 -22.31
N GLY A 549 6.89 -7.34 -23.61
CA GLY A 549 8.11 -6.90 -24.29
C GLY A 549 8.46 -5.49 -23.84
N ALA A 550 9.12 -5.38 -22.69
CA ALA A 550 9.82 -4.18 -22.24
C ALA A 550 11.33 -4.31 -22.50
#